data_AF-A9KXH2-F1
#
_entry.id   AF-A9KXH2-F1
#
_cell.length_a   1.000
_cell.length_b   1.000
_cell.length_c   1.000
_cell.angle_alpha   90.00
_cell.angle_beta   90.00
_cell.angle_gamma   90.00
#
_symmetry.space_group_name_H-M   'P 1'
#
loop_
_entity.id
_entity.type
_entity.pdbx_description
1 polymer ?
#
loop_
_entity_poly.entity_id
_entity_poly.type
_entity_poly.pdbx_seq_one_letter_code
_entity_poly.pdbx_strand_id
1 'polypeptide(L)'
;MKKLIFILTLCISSLVSANESSSSTAAKEWLKIVDAGNYTESWQKSDSFFKSQLSQTKWDTALKGVRTPLGKVESLYWSTQTGHF
;
A
#
# COMPACT_ATOMS: atom_id res chain seq x y z
N MET A 1 -25.83 -34.05 -15.37
CA MET A 1 -25.29 -33.73 -14.03
C MET A 1 -23.82 -33.31 -14.04
N LYS A 2 -22.88 -34.07 -14.64
CA LYS A 2 -21.44 -33.75 -14.61
C LYS A 2 -21.02 -32.44 -15.33
N LYS A 3 -21.68 -32.11 -16.45
CA LYS A 3 -21.44 -30.88 -17.24
C LYS A 3 -21.92 -29.60 -16.52
N LEU A 4 -22.97 -29.71 -15.69
CA LEU A 4 -23.49 -28.61 -14.89
C LEU A 4 -22.53 -28.25 -13.75
N ILE A 5 -21.91 -29.25 -13.12
CA ILE A 5 -20.86 -29.06 -12.11
C ILE A 5 -19.63 -28.35 -12.68
N PHE A 6 -19.24 -28.66 -13.92
CA PHE A 6 -18.09 -28.05 -14.58
C PHE A 6 -18.29 -26.57 -14.95
N ILE A 7 -19.52 -26.20 -15.34
CA ILE A 7 -19.89 -24.80 -15.62
C ILE A 7 -20.00 -24.00 -14.32
N LEU A 8 -20.49 -24.62 -13.25
CA LEU A 8 -20.62 -23.97 -11.95
C LEU A 8 -19.25 -23.61 -11.34
N THR A 9 -18.23 -24.46 -11.50
CA THR A 9 -16.86 -24.17 -11.04
C THR A 9 -16.16 -23.10 -11.87
N LEU A 10 -16.49 -22.97 -13.16
CA LEU A 10 -15.94 -21.94 -14.03
C LEU A 10 -16.48 -20.54 -13.68
N CYS A 11 -17.75 -20.43 -13.27
CA CYS A 11 -18.37 -19.15 -12.91
C CYS A 11 -17.87 -18.58 -11.57
N ILE A 12 -17.41 -19.42 -10.64
CA ILE A 12 -16.98 -18.96 -9.30
C ILE A 12 -15.62 -18.22 -9.36
N SER A 13 -14.81 -18.49 -10.39
CA SER A 13 -13.49 -17.86 -10.54
C SER A 13 -13.56 -16.37 -10.93
N SER A 14 -14.72 -15.90 -11.42
CA SER A 14 -14.92 -14.53 -11.91
C SER A 14 -15.39 -13.53 -10.84
N LEU A 15 -15.51 -13.95 -9.58
CA LEU A 15 -16.06 -13.13 -8.49
C LEU A 15 -14.98 -12.68 -7.49
N VAL A 16 -13.80 -12.28 -7.98
CA VAL A 16 -12.80 -11.59 -7.14
C VAL A 16 -13.10 -10.10 -7.19
N SER A 17 -13.86 -9.62 -6.20
CA SER A 17 -14.03 -8.18 -5.98
C SER A 17 -12.86 -7.64 -5.15
N ALA A 18 -12.01 -6.79 -5.74
CA ALA A 18 -11.03 -6.02 -4.98
C ALA A 18 -11.77 -4.93 -4.18
N ASN A 19 -11.84 -5.09 -2.85
CA ASN A 19 -12.44 -4.07 -1.98
C ASN A 19 -11.47 -2.88 -1.80
N GLU A 20 -11.53 -1.92 -2.72
CA GLU A 20 -10.63 -0.74 -2.79
C GLU A 20 -10.76 0.25 -1.61
N SER A 21 -11.80 0.09 -0.78
CA SER A 21 -12.23 1.14 0.15
C SER A 21 -11.42 1.20 1.45
N SER A 22 -10.93 0.08 1.99
CA SER A 22 -10.24 0.04 3.29
C SER A 22 -8.72 0.12 3.18
N SER A 23 -8.12 -0.47 2.14
CA SER A 23 -6.67 -0.49 1.91
C SER A 23 -6.10 0.92 1.70
N SER A 24 -6.88 1.78 1.04
CA SER A 24 -6.52 3.17 0.77
C SER A 24 -6.30 4.02 2.03
N THR A 25 -6.98 3.72 3.15
CA THR A 25 -6.87 4.53 4.38
C THR A 25 -5.57 4.23 5.12
N ALA A 26 -5.24 2.96 5.33
CA ALA A 26 -4.00 2.56 6.01
C ALA A 26 -2.75 3.06 5.26
N ALA A 27 -2.77 3.00 3.92
CA ALA A 27 -1.69 3.52 3.08
C ALA A 27 -1.53 5.04 3.23
N LYS A 28 -2.64 5.80 3.27
CA LYS A 28 -2.61 7.26 3.48
C LYS A 28 -2.09 7.63 4.86
N GLU A 29 -2.51 6.92 5.89
CA GLU A 29 -2.02 7.12 7.26
C GLU A 29 -0.52 6.82 7.36
N TRP A 30 -0.08 5.72 6.75
CA TRP A 30 1.33 5.38 6.69
C TRP A 30 2.15 6.46 5.96
N LEU A 31 1.66 6.99 4.83
CA LEU A 31 2.39 8.04 4.11
C LEU A 31 2.50 9.33 4.93
N LYS A 32 1.47 9.72 5.68
CA LYS A 32 1.56 10.89 6.58
C LYS A 32 2.71 10.77 7.58
N ILE A 33 3.00 9.58 8.08
CA ILE A 33 4.13 9.31 8.99
C ILE A 33 5.46 9.49 8.27
N VAL A 34 5.55 9.01 7.03
CA VAL A 34 6.72 9.24 6.17
C VAL A 34 6.92 10.73 5.89
N ASP A 35 5.87 11.44 5.52
CA ASP A 35 5.92 12.88 5.19
C ASP A 35 6.27 13.75 6.41
N ALA A 36 5.89 13.31 7.61
CA ALA A 36 6.29 13.93 8.88
C ALA A 36 7.76 13.69 9.26
N GLY A 37 8.50 12.85 8.53
CA GLY A 37 9.88 12.51 8.84
C GLY A 37 10.06 11.40 9.89
N ASN A 38 8.97 10.77 10.34
CA ASN A 38 8.99 9.71 11.36
C ASN A 38 9.38 8.35 10.74
N TYR A 39 10.56 8.24 10.13
CA TYR A 39 10.95 7.08 9.32
C TYR A 39 11.09 5.78 10.10
N THR A 40 11.48 5.86 11.38
CA THR A 40 11.50 4.67 12.25
C THR A 40 10.09 4.15 12.51
N GLU A 41 9.14 5.04 12.79
CA GLU A 41 7.74 4.68 13.00
C GLU A 41 7.10 4.12 11.72
N SER A 42 7.40 4.72 10.56
CA SER A 42 6.87 4.21 9.28
C SER A 42 7.38 2.81 8.99
N TRP A 43 8.64 2.50 9.28
CA TRP A 43 9.16 1.13 9.19
C TRP A 43 8.46 0.18 10.16
N GLN A 44 8.25 0.60 11.41
CA GLN A 44 7.56 -0.21 12.42
C GLN A 44 6.11 -0.50 12.07
N LYS A 45 5.44 0.39 11.34
CA LYS A 45 4.05 0.19 10.88
C LYS A 45 3.94 -0.56 9.54
N SER A 46 5.05 -0.84 8.87
CA SER A 46 5.06 -1.72 7.70
C SER A 46 4.85 -3.19 8.07
N ASP A 47 4.40 -3.97 7.09
CA ASP A 47 4.17 -5.40 7.24
C ASP A 47 5.48 -6.19 7.46
N SER A 48 5.33 -7.45 7.86
CA SER A 48 6.47 -8.33 8.16
C SER A 48 7.33 -8.65 6.93
N PHE A 49 6.73 -8.73 5.74
CA PHE A 49 7.46 -9.00 4.50
C PHE A 49 8.32 -7.80 4.13
N PHE A 50 7.81 -6.57 4.22
CA PHE A 50 8.65 -5.38 4.03
C PHE A 50 9.87 -5.37 4.98
N LYS A 51 9.63 -5.67 6.26
CA LYS A 51 10.68 -5.71 7.29
C LYS A 51 11.70 -6.82 7.08
N SER A 52 11.31 -7.96 6.48
CA SER A 52 12.25 -9.04 6.15
C SER A 52 13.18 -8.66 5.01
N GLN A 53 12.71 -7.82 4.08
CA GLN A 53 13.49 -7.40 2.91
C GLN A 53 14.37 -6.18 3.18
N LEU A 54 13.93 -5.27 4.06
CA LEU A 54 14.60 -4.00 4.30
C LEU A 54 14.73 -3.73 5.80
N SER A 55 15.97 -3.63 6.30
CA SER A 55 16.25 -3.23 7.68
C SER A 55 15.84 -1.77 7.93
N GLN A 56 15.42 -1.46 9.16
CA GLN A 56 15.09 -0.09 9.58
C GLN A 56 16.19 0.93 9.27
N THR A 57 17.46 0.60 9.52
CA THR A 57 18.59 1.52 9.26
C THR A 57 18.73 1.89 7.78
N LYS A 58 18.57 0.89 6.89
CA LYS A 58 18.59 1.12 5.43
C LYS A 58 17.40 1.97 4.98
N TRP A 59 16.22 1.72 5.54
CA TRP A 59 15.03 2.51 5.26
C TRP A 59 15.19 3.97 5.67
N ASP A 60 15.64 4.21 6.91
CA ASP A 60 15.90 5.56 7.43
C ASP A 60 16.94 6.31 6.59
N THR A 61 18.05 5.64 6.25
CA THR A 61 19.10 6.22 5.41
C THR A 61 18.58 6.59 4.03
N ALA A 62 17.82 5.70 3.39
CA ALA A 62 17.26 5.95 2.07
C ALA A 62 16.29 7.14 2.07
N LEU A 63 15.37 7.18 3.05
CA LEU A 63 14.40 8.28 3.14
C LEU A 63 15.06 9.62 3.47
N LYS A 64 16.06 9.65 4.35
CA LYS A 64 16.85 10.87 4.58
C LYS A 64 17.53 11.34 3.30
N GLY A 65 18.17 10.43 2.56
CA GLY A 65 18.86 10.76 1.30
C GLY A 65 17.95 11.35 0.24
N VAL A 66 16.69 10.89 0.15
CA VAL A 66 15.74 11.36 -0.88
C VAL A 66 14.90 12.55 -0.41
N ARG A 67 14.44 12.55 0.84
CA ARG A 67 13.44 13.51 1.32
C ARG A 67 14.03 14.71 2.06
N THR A 68 15.16 14.59 2.74
CA THR A 68 15.79 15.74 3.41
C THR A 68 16.10 16.89 2.45
N PRO A 69 16.62 16.67 1.23
CA PRO A 69 16.86 17.76 0.27
C PRO A 69 15.58 18.46 -0.22
N LEU A 70 14.43 17.80 -0.14
CA LEU A 70 13.14 18.34 -0.61
C LEU A 70 12.47 19.26 0.42
N GLY A 71 12.96 19.27 1.66
CA GLY A 71 12.37 20.07 2.73
C GLY A 71 11.02 19.53 3.20
N LYS A 72 10.22 20.40 3.83
CA LYS A 72 8.92 20.04 4.39
C LYS A 72 7.90 19.79 3.27
N VAL A 73 7.06 18.79 3.46
CA VAL A 73 5.94 18.52 2.54
C VAL A 73 4.87 19.60 2.69
N GLU A 74 4.61 20.35 1.61
CA GLU A 74 3.63 21.44 1.59
C GLU A 74 2.22 21.00 1.16
N SER A 75 2.12 20.01 0.26
CA SER A 75 0.83 19.45 -0.16
C SER A 75 0.94 18.00 -0.60
N LEU A 76 -0.14 17.25 -0.39
CA LEU A 76 -0.27 15.85 -0.77
C LEU A 76 -1.58 15.68 -1.55
N TYR A 77 -1.50 15.60 -2.88
CA TYR A 77 -2.68 15.39 -3.72
C TYR A 77 -2.85 13.90 -4.04
N TRP A 78 -4.01 13.35 -3.68
CA TRP A 78 -4.37 11.97 -3.97
C TRP A 78 -5.41 11.93 -5.08
N SER A 79 -5.01 11.58 -6.30
CA SER A 79 -5.99 11.17 -7.31
C SER A 79 -6.51 9.78 -6.93
N THR A 80 -7.74 9.70 -6.44
CA THR A 80 -8.46 8.42 -6.44
C THR A 80 -8.66 8.01 -7.89
N GLN A 81 -8.13 6.86 -8.29
CA GLN A 81 -8.46 6.23 -9.56
C GLN A 81 -9.91 5.70 -9.47
N THR A 82 -10.89 6.60 -9.46
CA THR A 82 -12.28 6.26 -9.73
C THR A 82 -12.45 6.31 -11.25
N GLY A 83 -12.51 5.16 -11.92
CA GLY A 83 -12.79 5.15 -13.34
C GLY A 83 -12.66 3.79 -14.01
N HIS A 84 -13.77 3.05 -14.02
CA HIS A 84 -14.20 2.05 -15.01
C HIS A 84 -13.22 0.93 -15.40
N PHE A 85 -13.46 -0.25 -14.82
CA PHE A 85 -13.44 -1.53 -15.53
C PHE A 85 -14.79 -2.22 -15.35
#